data_AF-A0AA35PBD6-F1
#
_entry.id   AF-A0AA35PBD6-F1
#
_cell.length_a   1.000
_cell.length_b   1.000
_cell.length_c   1.000
_cell.angle_alpha   90.00
_cell.angle_beta   90.00
_cell.angle_gamma   90.00
#
_symmetry.space_group_name_H-M   'P 1'
#
loop_
_entity.id
_entity.type
_entity.pdbx_description
1 polymer ?
#
loop_
_entity_poly.entity_id
_entity_poly.type
_entity_poly.pdbx_seq_one_letter_code
_entity_poly.pdbx_strand_id
1 'polypeptide(L)'
;MGKFLRLLLLTVLVLPACASTCTTRWFDRDDPSGVGDFETLADLRKEYPMDICPKPTGIEAQTVEGTPASSTGQIFHPFNPKEGFACVNKEQKYFCLDYKVRFTCPSNFCSGCTTRWFDRDNPSGKGDYELLSNLRSEYPGGICDEPLAINVQTVDGRPAVKTGQRFSVYDTTRGFACVNTEQVPGQSCLDYVVQFTCPESFCSASTCTTRWFDRDDPSGVGDFETLADLRREYPTDICPEPIGIEAQTVEGTPASSTGQIFHPFNPKEGFACVNKEQYKRSCLDYKVRFTCPSNFCSGCMTQWFDRDGPSGRGDYELLSNLRSEYPGKICAEPLAINVQTLDGIPALKTGQKFSVYDPTQGFACVNDEQKPGRSCHDYRVQFTCPGSFCSG
;
A
#
# COMPACT_ATOMS: atom_id res chain seq x y z
N MET A 1 36.46 28.07 43.28
CA MET A 1 36.08 26.64 43.34
C MET A 1 34.79 26.45 42.53
N GLY A 2 34.91 26.22 41.22
CA GLY A 2 33.75 26.01 40.34
C GLY A 2 33.71 24.56 39.87
N LYS A 3 32.71 23.78 40.30
CA LYS A 3 32.49 22.41 39.87
C LYS A 3 31.80 22.43 38.49
N PHE A 4 32.49 21.97 37.45
CA PHE A 4 31.86 21.65 36.17
C PHE A 4 31.07 20.35 36.32
N LEU A 5 29.74 20.44 36.20
CA LEU A 5 28.84 19.30 36.14
C LEU A 5 28.94 18.71 34.73
N ARG A 6 29.59 17.54 34.58
CA ARG A 6 29.58 16.77 33.33
C ARG A 6 28.18 16.20 33.14
N LEU A 7 27.46 16.72 32.14
CA LEU A 7 26.21 16.16 31.64
C LEU A 7 26.55 14.86 30.89
N LEU A 8 26.23 13.71 31.48
CA LEU A 8 26.26 12.42 30.77
C LEU A 8 25.10 12.42 29.77
N LEU A 9 25.39 12.56 28.47
CA LEU A 9 24.45 12.14 27.43
C LEU A 9 24.36 10.61 27.47
N LEU A 10 23.28 10.07 28.03
CA LEU A 10 22.89 8.68 27.75
C LEU A 10 22.32 8.65 26.33
N THR A 11 23.14 8.25 25.37
CA THR A 11 22.64 7.78 24.08
C THR A 11 21.93 6.44 24.33
N VAL A 12 20.60 6.47 24.35
CA VAL A 12 19.78 5.26 24.27
C VAL A 12 20.01 4.67 22.89
N LEU A 13 20.88 3.67 22.80
CA LEU A 13 20.96 2.77 21.65
C LEU A 13 19.64 2.01 21.61
N VAL A 14 18.71 2.47 20.77
CA VAL A 14 17.55 1.68 20.36
C VAL A 14 18.13 0.52 19.55
N LEU A 15 18.30 -0.64 20.21
CA LEU A 15 18.61 -1.88 19.51
C LEU A 15 17.49 -2.12 18.48
N PRO A 16 17.81 -2.50 17.23
CA PRO A 16 16.78 -2.86 16.27
C PRO A 16 15.97 -4.00 16.90
N ALA A 17 14.66 -3.83 17.00
CA ALA A 17 13.76 -4.92 17.35
C ALA A 17 14.13 -6.12 16.48
N CYS A 18 14.32 -7.31 17.08
CA CYS A 18 14.55 -8.53 16.33
C CYS A 18 13.46 -8.63 15.26
N ALA A 19 13.82 -8.47 13.98
CA ALA A 19 12.87 -8.56 12.89
C ALA A 19 12.22 -9.95 12.99
N SER A 20 10.91 -10.00 13.19
CA SER A 20 10.17 -11.24 13.23
C SER A 20 10.35 -11.94 11.87
N THR A 21 10.72 -13.23 11.90
CA THR A 21 10.95 -14.05 10.71
C THR A 21 10.06 -15.28 10.72
N CYS A 22 9.84 -15.84 9.54
CA CYS A 22 9.20 -17.13 9.34
C CYS A 22 10.09 -18.02 8.45
N THR A 23 9.83 -19.32 8.45
CA THR A 23 10.49 -20.27 7.54
C THR A 23 9.52 -20.76 6.49
N THR A 24 9.97 -20.87 5.25
CA THR A 24 9.23 -21.55 4.20
C THR A 24 9.05 -23.04 4.51
N ARG A 25 8.23 -23.74 3.72
CA ARG A 25 8.31 -25.20 3.63
C ARG A 25 9.68 -25.64 3.09
N TRP A 26 9.94 -26.95 3.16
CA TRP A 26 11.08 -27.55 2.48
C TRP A 26 10.83 -27.64 0.97
N PHE A 27 11.89 -27.42 0.20
CA PHE A 27 11.95 -27.54 -1.25
C PHE A 27 13.06 -28.52 -1.61
N ASP A 28 12.73 -29.37 -2.56
CA ASP A 28 13.53 -30.48 -3.06
C ASP A 28 13.16 -30.54 -4.56
N ARG A 29 14.09 -30.12 -5.40
CA ARG A 29 13.88 -29.90 -6.83
C ARG A 29 14.83 -30.79 -7.65
N ASP A 30 16.06 -31.00 -7.21
CA ASP A 30 17.10 -31.68 -7.99
C ASP A 30 17.66 -32.88 -7.23
N ASP A 31 17.31 -34.09 -7.69
CA ASP A 31 17.93 -35.32 -7.16
C ASP A 31 19.46 -35.32 -7.43
N PRO A 32 20.29 -36.00 -6.61
CA PRO A 32 21.76 -36.03 -6.71
C PRO A 32 22.35 -36.72 -7.96
N SER A 33 21.54 -36.88 -9.01
CA SER A 33 21.91 -37.50 -10.28
C SER A 33 22.88 -36.64 -11.09
N GLY A 34 23.73 -37.29 -11.90
CA GLY A 34 24.66 -36.57 -12.77
C GLY A 34 25.79 -35.86 -12.01
N VAL A 35 25.73 -34.52 -11.93
CA VAL A 35 26.84 -33.67 -11.47
C VAL A 35 26.77 -33.28 -9.99
N GLY A 36 25.67 -33.57 -9.31
CA GLY A 36 25.44 -33.20 -7.91
C GLY A 36 23.96 -33.03 -7.63
N ASP A 37 23.65 -32.32 -6.55
CA ASP A 37 22.29 -31.92 -6.12
C ASP A 37 22.30 -30.38 -5.97
N PHE A 38 21.34 -29.72 -6.62
CA PHE A 38 21.29 -28.26 -6.78
C PHE A 38 19.93 -27.65 -6.43
N GLU A 39 19.84 -27.14 -5.22
CA GLU A 39 18.72 -26.36 -4.71
C GLU A 39 18.97 -24.84 -4.80
N THR A 40 19.15 -24.35 -6.03
CA THR A 40 19.46 -22.94 -6.27
C THR A 40 18.22 -22.05 -6.04
N LEU A 41 18.41 -20.88 -5.43
CA LEU A 41 17.30 -19.95 -5.17
C LEU A 41 16.65 -19.48 -6.48
N ALA A 42 17.43 -19.32 -7.54
CA ALA A 42 16.93 -18.88 -8.84
C ALA A 42 15.96 -19.90 -9.45
N ASP A 43 16.33 -21.18 -9.44
CA ASP A 43 15.49 -22.25 -9.97
C ASP A 43 14.27 -22.50 -9.09
N LEU A 44 14.46 -22.47 -7.76
CA LEU A 44 13.37 -22.64 -6.79
C LEU A 44 12.34 -21.52 -6.88
N ARG A 45 12.76 -20.25 -7.03
CA ARG A 45 11.81 -19.13 -7.23
C ARG A 45 11.15 -19.15 -8.60
N LYS A 46 11.77 -19.77 -9.59
CA LYS A 46 11.13 -20.01 -10.88
C LYS A 46 10.00 -21.03 -10.72
N GLU A 47 10.18 -22.08 -9.93
CA GLU A 47 9.15 -23.11 -9.75
C GLU A 47 8.08 -22.73 -8.71
N TYR A 48 8.49 -22.01 -7.66
CA TYR A 48 7.69 -21.66 -6.49
C TYR A 48 7.73 -20.14 -6.18
N PRO A 49 7.29 -19.27 -7.10
CA PRO A 49 7.47 -17.81 -7.00
C PRO A 49 6.80 -17.16 -5.78
N MET A 50 5.77 -17.81 -5.22
CA MET A 50 4.99 -17.31 -4.08
C MET A 50 5.36 -17.95 -2.75
N ASP A 51 6.13 -19.05 -2.77
CA ASP A 51 6.48 -19.77 -1.54
C ASP A 51 7.79 -19.26 -0.94
N ILE A 52 8.57 -18.48 -1.70
CA ILE A 52 9.90 -17.99 -1.31
C ILE A 52 9.95 -16.48 -1.50
N CYS A 53 10.21 -15.75 -0.41
CA CYS A 53 10.30 -14.29 -0.44
C CYS A 53 11.41 -13.79 -1.38
N PRO A 54 11.30 -12.56 -1.93
CA PRO A 54 12.27 -12.05 -2.89
C PRO A 54 13.71 -11.92 -2.37
N LYS A 55 13.86 -11.71 -1.06
CA LYS A 55 15.14 -11.55 -0.38
C LYS A 55 15.14 -12.38 0.92
N PRO A 56 15.41 -13.70 0.83
CA PRO A 56 15.59 -14.51 2.02
C PRO A 56 16.73 -13.99 2.90
N THR A 57 16.58 -14.15 4.19
CA THR A 57 17.56 -13.72 5.21
C THR A 57 18.38 -14.89 5.76
N GLY A 58 17.91 -16.12 5.55
CA GLY A 58 18.56 -17.35 5.99
C GLY A 58 18.19 -18.52 5.09
N ILE A 59 18.99 -19.59 5.16
CA ILE A 59 18.76 -20.86 4.48
C ILE A 59 19.14 -22.00 5.44
N GLU A 60 18.35 -23.05 5.42
CA GLU A 60 18.64 -24.32 6.08
C GLU A 60 18.64 -25.42 5.02
N ALA A 61 19.53 -26.40 5.18
CA ALA A 61 19.61 -27.58 4.32
C ALA A 61 19.74 -28.84 5.17
N GLN A 62 19.05 -29.90 4.76
CA GLN A 62 19.13 -31.23 5.35
C GLN A 62 18.93 -32.27 4.27
N THR A 63 19.34 -33.51 4.51
CA THR A 63 19.01 -34.59 3.59
C THR A 63 17.48 -34.78 3.53
N VAL A 64 16.98 -35.44 2.48
CA VAL A 64 15.55 -35.78 2.39
C VAL A 64 15.06 -36.56 3.63
N GLU A 65 15.93 -37.39 4.21
CA GLU A 65 15.74 -38.15 5.45
C GLU A 65 15.87 -37.31 6.75
N GLY A 66 16.24 -36.03 6.65
CA GLY A 66 16.27 -35.09 7.78
C GLY A 66 17.61 -34.99 8.52
N THR A 67 18.71 -35.48 7.94
CA THR A 67 20.05 -35.27 8.52
C THR A 67 20.53 -33.86 8.19
N PRO A 68 20.85 -32.99 9.17
CA PRO A 68 21.34 -31.63 8.89
C PRO A 68 22.58 -31.65 8.01
N ALA A 69 22.63 -30.78 6.99
CA ALA A 69 23.74 -30.74 6.05
C ALA A 69 25.10 -30.54 6.72
N SER A 70 25.16 -29.76 7.82
CA SER A 70 26.36 -29.57 8.63
C SER A 70 26.93 -30.85 9.25
N SER A 71 26.12 -31.91 9.34
CA SER A 71 26.48 -33.18 9.98
C SER A 71 26.89 -34.27 8.99
N THR A 72 26.72 -34.06 7.68
CA THR A 72 27.03 -35.08 6.66
C THR A 72 28.51 -35.12 6.29
N GLY A 73 29.24 -34.03 6.55
CA GLY A 73 30.64 -33.87 6.16
C GLY A 73 30.86 -33.61 4.67
N GLN A 74 29.80 -33.34 3.90
CA GLN A 74 29.88 -32.92 2.51
C GLN A 74 30.17 -31.41 2.40
N ILE A 75 30.74 -31.01 1.27
CA ILE A 75 31.13 -29.63 0.94
C ILE A 75 30.02 -29.00 0.10
N PHE A 76 29.63 -27.77 0.41
CA PHE A 76 28.51 -27.08 -0.26
C PHE A 76 28.93 -25.74 -0.83
N HIS A 77 28.72 -25.55 -2.13
CA HIS A 77 29.04 -24.32 -2.85
C HIS A 77 28.03 -24.07 -3.99
N PRO A 78 27.09 -23.10 -3.84
CA PRO A 78 26.89 -22.21 -2.68
C PRO A 78 26.15 -22.87 -1.50
N PHE A 79 26.15 -22.22 -0.33
CA PHE A 79 25.22 -22.47 0.78
C PHE A 79 24.91 -21.15 1.48
N ASN A 80 24.03 -20.34 0.88
CA ASN A 80 23.65 -19.02 1.40
C ASN A 80 22.26 -18.60 0.90
N PRO A 81 21.57 -17.67 1.59
CA PRO A 81 20.20 -17.29 1.25
C PRO A 81 20.03 -16.52 -0.06
N LYS A 82 21.12 -16.10 -0.73
CA LYS A 82 21.04 -15.32 -1.99
C LYS A 82 21.14 -16.23 -3.21
N GLU A 83 21.93 -17.29 -3.13
CA GLU A 83 22.21 -18.19 -4.24
C GLU A 83 21.52 -19.55 -4.07
N GLY A 84 21.23 -19.95 -2.83
CA GLY A 84 20.64 -21.25 -2.50
C GLY A 84 21.69 -22.22 -1.96
N PHE A 85 21.56 -23.48 -2.36
CA PHE A 85 22.40 -24.59 -1.92
C PHE A 85 22.84 -25.42 -3.13
N ALA A 86 24.07 -25.92 -3.12
CA ALA A 86 24.51 -26.95 -4.05
C ALA A 86 25.55 -27.88 -3.41
N CYS A 87 25.37 -29.17 -3.63
CA CYS A 87 26.39 -30.18 -3.46
C CYS A 87 26.89 -30.61 -4.84
N VAL A 88 28.20 -30.49 -5.10
CA VAL A 88 28.81 -30.88 -6.38
C VAL A 88 29.59 -32.16 -6.23
N ASN A 89 29.26 -33.20 -7.00
CA ASN A 89 29.87 -34.54 -6.89
C ASN A 89 31.42 -34.52 -6.99
N LYS A 90 31.98 -33.62 -7.81
CA LYS A 90 33.44 -33.48 -8.00
C LYS A 90 34.18 -32.91 -6.78
N GLU A 91 33.47 -32.23 -5.90
CA GLU A 91 34.04 -31.63 -4.68
C GLU A 91 33.97 -32.58 -3.48
N GLN A 92 33.29 -33.71 -3.64
CA GLN A 92 33.05 -34.65 -2.55
C GLN A 92 34.00 -35.84 -2.57
N LYS A 93 34.17 -36.46 -1.41
CA LYS A 93 34.83 -37.77 -1.28
C LYS A 93 33.98 -38.92 -1.86
N TYR A 94 32.66 -38.80 -1.77
CA TYR A 94 31.65 -39.73 -2.30
C TYR A 94 30.52 -38.93 -2.96
N PHE A 95 29.60 -39.55 -3.69
CA PHE A 95 28.49 -38.82 -4.31
C PHE A 95 27.68 -37.99 -3.32
N CYS A 96 27.13 -36.87 -3.80
CA CYS A 96 26.19 -36.04 -3.07
C CYS A 96 25.04 -36.88 -2.52
N LEU A 97 24.71 -36.62 -1.25
CA LEU A 97 23.43 -37.05 -0.71
C LEU A 97 22.33 -36.19 -1.33
N ASP A 98 21.10 -36.64 -1.14
CA ASP A 98 19.89 -35.97 -1.59
C ASP A 98 19.42 -34.97 -0.52
N TYR A 99 19.40 -33.68 -0.83
CA TYR A 99 19.13 -32.57 0.07
C TYR A 99 17.88 -31.78 -0.31
N LYS A 100 17.25 -31.25 0.73
CA LYS A 100 16.18 -30.27 0.62
C LYS A 100 16.51 -29.03 1.43
N VAL A 101 16.04 -27.88 0.95
CA VAL A 101 16.29 -26.57 1.57
C VAL A 101 15.01 -25.88 2.03
N ARG A 102 15.12 -25.00 3.00
CA ARG A 102 14.09 -24.00 3.31
C ARG A 102 14.73 -22.66 3.59
N PHE A 103 13.97 -21.59 3.37
CA PHE A 103 14.44 -20.22 3.49
C PHE A 103 13.80 -19.52 4.68
N THR A 104 14.56 -18.63 5.32
CA THR A 104 14.05 -17.71 6.33
C THR A 104 13.61 -16.42 5.67
N CYS A 105 12.34 -16.07 5.80
CA CYS A 105 11.73 -14.88 5.24
C CYS A 105 11.31 -13.88 6.33
N PRO A 106 11.22 -12.59 6.01
CA PRO A 106 10.57 -11.60 6.87
C PRO A 106 9.12 -12.03 7.21
N SER A 107 8.67 -11.85 8.45
CA SER A 107 7.35 -12.37 8.89
C SER A 107 6.17 -11.81 8.09
N ASN A 108 6.26 -10.56 7.63
CA ASN A 108 5.22 -9.92 6.82
C ASN A 108 4.99 -10.63 5.48
N PHE A 109 5.96 -11.41 4.97
CA PHE A 109 5.77 -12.25 3.80
C PHE A 109 4.86 -13.44 4.11
N CYS A 110 5.07 -14.10 5.25
CA CYS A 110 4.30 -15.29 5.62
C CYS A 110 2.91 -14.98 6.19
N SER A 111 2.72 -13.80 6.80
CA SER A 111 1.40 -13.34 7.23
C SER A 111 0.69 -12.48 6.19
N GLY A 112 1.33 -12.23 5.04
CA GLY A 112 0.75 -11.49 3.95
C GLY A 112 -0.48 -12.19 3.34
N CYS A 113 -1.36 -11.42 2.71
CA CYS A 113 -2.45 -11.96 1.91
C CYS A 113 -2.22 -11.73 0.43
N THR A 114 -2.98 -12.43 -0.40
CA THR A 114 -3.00 -12.21 -1.85
C THR A 114 -4.14 -11.30 -2.26
N THR A 115 -3.89 -10.41 -3.22
CA THR A 115 -4.95 -9.70 -3.94
C THR A 115 -5.84 -10.67 -4.71
N ARG A 116 -6.90 -10.17 -5.35
CA ARG A 116 -7.52 -10.91 -6.46
C ARG A 116 -6.55 -11.01 -7.66
N TRP A 117 -6.93 -11.83 -8.64
CA TRP A 117 -6.28 -11.83 -9.95
C TRP A 117 -6.67 -10.58 -10.74
N PHE A 118 -5.71 -10.04 -11.49
CA PHE A 118 -5.86 -8.93 -12.41
C PHE A 118 -5.51 -9.39 -13.83
N ASP A 119 -6.34 -8.94 -14.77
CA ASP A 119 -6.27 -9.20 -16.21
C ASP A 119 -6.72 -7.90 -16.87
N ARG A 120 -5.77 -7.19 -17.47
CA ARG A 120 -5.99 -5.88 -18.06
C ARG A 120 -5.78 -5.90 -19.56
N ASP A 121 -4.75 -6.60 -20.03
CA ASP A 121 -4.30 -6.54 -21.42
C ASP A 121 -4.25 -7.94 -22.04
N ASN A 122 -5.19 -8.22 -22.94
CA ASN A 122 -5.16 -9.46 -23.70
C ASN A 122 -3.97 -9.46 -24.69
N PRO A 123 -3.40 -10.62 -25.08
CA PRO A 123 -2.17 -10.74 -25.89
C PRO A 123 -2.23 -10.20 -27.33
N SER A 124 -3.33 -9.53 -27.70
CA SER A 124 -3.54 -8.93 -29.00
C SER A 124 -2.54 -7.79 -29.28
N GLY A 125 -2.02 -7.72 -30.50
CA GLY A 125 -1.06 -6.67 -30.88
C GLY A 125 0.39 -6.98 -30.47
N LYS A 126 0.95 -6.26 -29.49
CA LYS A 126 2.40 -6.27 -29.18
C LYS A 126 2.81 -7.28 -28.10
N GLY A 127 1.86 -7.92 -27.44
CA GLY A 127 2.12 -8.79 -26.29
C GLY A 127 0.98 -8.67 -25.30
N ASP A 128 1.26 -9.09 -24.07
CA ASP A 128 0.37 -9.00 -22.91
C ASP A 128 1.11 -8.26 -21.77
N TYR A 129 0.46 -7.23 -21.22
CA TYR A 129 1.06 -6.23 -20.34
C TYR A 129 0.24 -5.95 -19.06
N GLU A 130 0.54 -6.73 -18.02
CA GLU A 130 0.01 -6.56 -16.66
C GLU A 130 0.91 -5.67 -15.79
N LEU A 131 1.12 -4.43 -16.23
CA LEU A 131 2.01 -3.47 -15.55
C LEU A 131 1.37 -2.90 -14.27
N LEU A 132 2.11 -2.92 -13.17
CA LEU A 132 1.62 -2.51 -11.84
C LEU A 132 1.12 -1.05 -11.81
N SER A 133 1.77 -0.15 -12.55
CA SER A 133 1.31 1.25 -12.65
C SER A 133 -0.09 1.36 -13.22
N ASN A 134 -0.37 0.60 -14.29
CA ASN A 134 -1.65 0.62 -14.97
C ASN A 134 -2.73 -0.05 -14.12
N LEU A 135 -2.39 -1.18 -13.50
CA LEU A 135 -3.29 -1.88 -12.58
C LEU A 135 -3.67 -1.02 -11.38
N ARG A 136 -2.75 -0.22 -10.82
CA ARG A 136 -3.08 0.71 -9.73
C ARG A 136 -3.97 1.88 -10.19
N SER A 137 -3.81 2.34 -11.43
CA SER A 137 -4.69 3.36 -11.99
C SER A 137 -6.10 2.82 -12.24
N GLU A 138 -6.22 1.57 -12.69
CA GLU A 138 -7.51 0.94 -12.98
C GLU A 138 -8.21 0.39 -11.74
N TYR A 139 -7.44 -0.05 -10.74
CA TYR A 139 -7.93 -0.62 -9.49
C TYR A 139 -7.31 0.09 -8.27
N PRO A 140 -7.65 1.36 -8.04
CA PRO A 140 -7.08 2.12 -6.95
C PRO A 140 -7.40 1.49 -5.59
N GLY A 141 -6.38 1.27 -4.76
CA GLY A 141 -6.53 0.59 -3.47
C GLY A 141 -6.65 -0.93 -3.54
N GLY A 142 -6.72 -1.51 -4.74
CA GLY A 142 -6.80 -2.97 -4.92
C GLY A 142 -5.47 -3.68 -4.73
N ILE A 143 -4.35 -2.94 -4.72
CA ILE A 143 -2.98 -3.46 -4.57
C ILE A 143 -2.23 -2.54 -3.62
N CYS A 144 -1.59 -3.10 -2.59
CA CYS A 144 -0.74 -2.38 -1.65
C CYS A 144 0.40 -1.60 -2.33
N ASP A 145 0.89 -0.54 -1.70
CA ASP A 145 1.95 0.34 -2.22
C ASP A 145 3.29 -0.38 -2.44
N GLU A 146 3.60 -1.40 -1.64
CA GLU A 146 4.79 -2.22 -1.76
C GLU A 146 4.44 -3.72 -1.75
N PRO A 147 4.16 -4.31 -2.93
CA PRO A 147 3.90 -5.74 -3.04
C PRO A 147 5.13 -6.57 -2.65
N LEU A 148 4.88 -7.61 -1.86
CA LEU A 148 5.90 -8.53 -1.36
C LEU A 148 6.24 -9.63 -2.37
N ALA A 149 5.28 -10.00 -3.23
CA ALA A 149 5.44 -11.02 -4.27
C ALA A 149 4.49 -10.77 -5.44
N ILE A 150 4.81 -11.35 -6.59
CA ILE A 150 3.93 -11.38 -7.76
C ILE A 150 3.82 -12.83 -8.25
N ASN A 151 2.58 -13.29 -8.40
CA ASN A 151 2.24 -14.54 -9.04
C ASN A 151 1.74 -14.25 -10.44
N VAL A 152 2.14 -15.09 -11.40
CA VAL A 152 1.70 -14.97 -12.79
C VAL A 152 1.37 -16.34 -13.35
N GLN A 153 0.18 -16.46 -13.90
CA GLN A 153 -0.30 -17.65 -14.59
C GLN A 153 -1.07 -17.24 -15.83
N THR A 154 -1.25 -18.14 -16.77
CA THR A 154 -2.18 -17.93 -17.87
C THR A 154 -3.63 -17.91 -17.35
N VAL A 155 -4.58 -17.39 -18.13
CA VAL A 155 -6.01 -17.38 -17.77
C VAL A 155 -6.56 -18.79 -17.45
N ASP A 156 -6.01 -19.85 -18.08
CA ASP A 156 -6.34 -21.25 -17.80
C ASP A 156 -5.59 -21.86 -16.59
N GLY A 157 -4.84 -21.05 -15.86
CA GLY A 157 -4.19 -21.43 -14.59
C GLY A 157 -2.83 -22.11 -14.73
N ARG A 158 -2.20 -22.08 -15.92
CA ARG A 158 -0.85 -22.62 -16.10
C ARG A 158 0.18 -21.61 -15.58
N PRO A 159 1.07 -21.98 -14.63
CA PRO A 159 2.11 -21.08 -14.14
C PRO A 159 2.97 -20.54 -15.28
N ALA A 160 3.22 -19.23 -15.30
CA ALA A 160 3.90 -18.57 -16.41
C ALA A 160 5.28 -19.19 -16.72
N VAL A 161 6.03 -19.53 -15.68
CA VAL A 161 7.33 -20.19 -15.77
C VAL A 161 7.31 -21.56 -16.47
N LYS A 162 6.16 -22.23 -16.51
CA LYS A 162 5.97 -23.54 -17.18
C LYS A 162 5.57 -23.39 -18.65
N THR A 163 5.32 -22.19 -19.15
CA THR A 163 4.88 -21.95 -20.53
C THR A 163 6.03 -21.99 -21.54
N GLY A 164 7.27 -21.75 -21.08
CA GLY A 164 8.45 -21.63 -21.95
C GLY A 164 8.57 -20.28 -22.65
N GLN A 165 7.68 -19.32 -22.39
CA GLN A 165 7.73 -17.97 -22.94
C GLN A 165 8.78 -17.11 -22.24
N ARG A 166 9.27 -16.09 -22.95
CA ARG A 166 10.22 -15.10 -22.43
C ARG A 166 9.44 -13.90 -21.88
N PHE A 167 9.80 -13.45 -20.69
CA PHE A 167 9.12 -12.33 -20.02
C PHE A 167 10.07 -11.14 -19.92
N SER A 168 9.65 -10.01 -20.48
CA SER A 168 10.43 -8.75 -20.46
C SER A 168 10.37 -8.11 -19.07
N VAL A 169 9.24 -8.29 -18.38
CA VAL A 169 9.02 -7.85 -17.00
C VAL A 169 8.38 -9.00 -16.20
N TYR A 170 8.93 -9.26 -15.01
CA TYR A 170 8.39 -10.22 -14.05
C TYR A 170 8.94 -9.86 -12.65
N ASP A 171 8.40 -8.81 -12.05
CA ASP A 171 8.80 -8.37 -10.71
C ASP A 171 7.73 -7.55 -10.01
N THR A 172 7.84 -7.41 -8.69
CA THR A 172 6.83 -6.75 -7.85
C THR A 172 6.77 -5.24 -8.01
N THR A 173 7.75 -4.62 -8.67
CA THR A 173 7.82 -3.16 -8.82
C THR A 173 7.22 -2.68 -10.13
N ARG A 174 7.36 -3.48 -11.19
CA ARG A 174 6.87 -3.15 -12.53
C ARG A 174 5.65 -3.97 -12.93
N GLY A 175 5.42 -5.13 -12.33
CA GLY A 175 4.33 -6.05 -12.70
C GLY A 175 4.84 -7.18 -13.60
N PHE A 176 4.11 -7.43 -14.69
CA PHE A 176 4.45 -8.46 -15.67
C PHE A 176 4.29 -7.95 -17.11
N ALA A 177 5.13 -8.44 -18.01
CA ALA A 177 4.99 -8.20 -19.45
C ALA A 177 5.58 -9.35 -20.27
N CYS A 178 4.76 -9.91 -21.15
CA CYS A 178 5.19 -10.74 -22.26
C CYS A 178 5.17 -9.90 -23.55
N VAL A 179 6.27 -9.88 -24.30
CA VAL A 179 6.37 -9.13 -25.56
C VAL A 179 6.46 -10.09 -26.74
N ASN A 180 5.58 -9.93 -27.73
CA ASN A 180 5.47 -10.84 -28.89
C ASN A 180 6.79 -10.93 -29.68
N THR A 181 7.50 -9.82 -29.87
CA THR A 181 8.75 -9.77 -30.63
C THR A 181 9.95 -10.36 -29.90
N GLU A 182 9.83 -10.61 -28.60
CA GLU A 182 10.89 -11.23 -27.79
C GLU A 182 10.74 -12.76 -27.70
N GLN A 183 9.64 -13.31 -28.22
CA GLN A 183 9.41 -14.75 -28.27
C GLN A 183 10.20 -15.40 -29.40
N VAL A 184 10.31 -16.73 -29.36
CA VAL A 184 10.89 -17.49 -30.48
C VAL A 184 10.02 -17.31 -31.74
N PRO A 185 10.61 -17.40 -32.95
CA PRO A 185 9.87 -17.19 -34.20
C PRO A 185 8.63 -18.07 -34.32
N GLY A 186 7.49 -17.46 -34.61
CA GLY A 186 6.20 -18.16 -34.76
C GLY A 186 5.40 -18.35 -33.48
N GLN A 187 5.89 -17.88 -32.33
CA GLN A 187 5.16 -17.89 -31.07
C GLN A 187 4.70 -16.47 -30.69
N SER A 188 3.44 -16.33 -30.25
CA SER A 188 2.91 -15.12 -29.61
C SER A 188 2.72 -15.34 -28.12
N CYS A 189 2.67 -14.25 -27.35
CA CYS A 189 2.32 -14.28 -25.94
C CYS A 189 0.98 -14.99 -25.71
N LEU A 190 0.94 -15.81 -24.67
CA LEU A 190 -0.28 -16.29 -24.06
C LEU A 190 -0.92 -15.16 -23.25
N ASP A 191 -2.14 -15.41 -22.79
CA ASP A 191 -2.94 -14.50 -21.99
C ASP A 191 -2.69 -14.76 -20.51
N TYR A 192 -2.12 -13.80 -19.80
CA TYR A 192 -1.66 -13.92 -18.41
C TYR A 192 -2.45 -13.03 -17.46
N VAL A 193 -2.63 -13.56 -16.25
CA VAL A 193 -3.20 -12.87 -15.12
C VAL A 193 -2.19 -12.78 -13.99
N VAL A 194 -2.21 -11.65 -13.27
CA VAL A 194 -1.29 -11.40 -12.15
C VAL A 194 -2.00 -11.29 -10.82
N GLN A 195 -1.34 -11.71 -9.76
CA GLN A 195 -1.79 -11.57 -8.38
C GLN A 195 -0.61 -11.14 -7.51
N PHE A 196 -0.84 -10.22 -6.57
CA PHE A 196 0.20 -9.70 -5.71
C PHE A 196 0.03 -10.21 -4.27
N THR A 197 1.15 -10.52 -3.59
CA THR A 197 1.14 -10.66 -2.13
C THR A 197 1.34 -9.28 -1.51
N CYS A 198 0.47 -8.93 -0.58
CA CYS A 198 0.54 -7.70 0.20
C CYS A 198 0.81 -8.01 1.67
N PRO A 199 1.43 -7.08 2.42
CA PRO A 199 1.60 -7.23 3.86
C PRO A 199 0.26 -7.43 4.56
N GLU A 200 0.26 -8.16 5.67
CA GLU A 200 -0.94 -8.41 6.48
C GLU A 200 -1.71 -7.13 6.81
N SER A 201 -1.03 -6.02 7.08
CA SER A 201 -1.67 -4.73 7.37
C SER A 201 -2.58 -4.22 6.25
N PHE A 202 -2.30 -4.56 4.99
CA PHE A 202 -3.17 -4.24 3.86
C PHE A 202 -4.47 -5.06 3.88
N CYS A 203 -4.37 -6.29 4.38
CA CYS A 203 -5.40 -7.32 4.32
C CYS A 203 -6.31 -7.32 5.56
N SER A 204 -5.69 -7.05 6.70
CA SER A 204 -6.29 -7.01 8.03
C SER A 204 -6.78 -5.63 8.40
N ALA A 205 -6.58 -4.63 7.53
CA ALA A 205 -7.33 -3.39 7.60
C ALA A 205 -8.80 -3.75 7.40
N SER A 206 -9.54 -3.93 8.49
CA SER A 206 -10.99 -3.87 8.44
C SER A 206 -11.32 -2.52 7.82
N THR A 207 -12.07 -2.53 6.72
CA THR A 207 -12.42 -1.33 5.98
C THR A 207 -13.90 -1.04 6.11
N CYS A 208 -14.26 0.19 5.82
CA CYS A 208 -15.64 0.61 5.62
C CYS A 208 -15.71 1.48 4.37
N THR A 209 -16.89 1.56 3.76
CA THR A 209 -17.14 2.48 2.66
C THR A 209 -17.93 3.68 3.17
N THR A 210 -17.59 4.85 2.64
CA THR A 210 -18.44 6.03 2.82
C THR A 210 -19.77 5.84 2.08
N ARG A 211 -20.73 6.73 2.34
CA ARG A 211 -21.83 6.93 1.39
C ARG A 211 -21.31 7.38 0.02
N TRP A 212 -22.18 7.35 -0.98
CA TRP A 212 -21.91 7.96 -2.28
C TRP A 212 -21.94 9.50 -2.17
N PHE A 213 -21.05 10.14 -2.91
CA PHE A 213 -20.94 11.59 -3.10
C PHE A 213 -21.06 11.90 -4.58
N ASP A 214 -21.83 12.93 -4.86
CA ASP A 214 -22.21 13.41 -6.18
C ASP A 214 -22.37 14.93 -5.99
N ARG A 215 -21.33 15.66 -6.35
CA ARG A 215 -21.13 17.08 -6.03
C ARG A 215 -21.09 17.93 -7.30
N ASP A 216 -20.72 17.37 -8.45
CA ASP A 216 -20.58 18.10 -9.70
C ASP A 216 -21.25 17.36 -10.88
N ASP A 217 -22.29 17.97 -11.45
CA ASP A 217 -22.92 17.46 -12.66
C ASP A 217 -21.98 17.59 -13.88
N PRO A 218 -22.13 16.79 -14.96
CA PRO A 218 -21.27 16.82 -16.18
C PRO A 218 -21.35 18.10 -17.03
N SER A 219 -21.97 19.15 -16.50
CA SER A 219 -22.14 20.44 -17.14
C SER A 219 -20.82 21.22 -17.27
N GLY A 220 -20.73 22.13 -18.23
CA GLY A 220 -19.53 22.94 -18.41
C GLY A 220 -18.30 22.14 -18.86
N VAL A 221 -17.30 22.00 -17.98
CA VAL A 221 -15.97 21.45 -18.33
C VAL A 221 -15.90 19.92 -18.22
N GLY A 222 -16.79 19.30 -17.44
CA GLY A 222 -16.75 17.89 -17.12
C GLY A 222 -17.54 17.61 -15.85
N ASP A 223 -17.25 16.48 -15.22
CA ASP A 223 -17.78 16.04 -13.94
C ASP A 223 -16.59 15.78 -13.00
N PHE A 224 -16.59 16.40 -11.83
CA PHE A 224 -15.46 16.49 -10.92
C PHE A 224 -15.81 16.15 -9.47
N GLU A 225 -15.62 14.89 -9.11
CA GLU A 225 -15.69 14.38 -7.74
C GLU A 225 -14.32 14.37 -7.05
N THR A 226 -13.69 15.55 -6.98
CA THR A 226 -12.34 15.67 -6.38
C THR A 226 -12.39 15.51 -4.86
N LEU A 227 -11.41 14.81 -4.29
CA LEU A 227 -11.34 14.60 -2.83
C LEU A 227 -11.23 15.94 -2.08
N ALA A 228 -10.54 16.92 -2.66
CA ALA A 228 -10.36 18.23 -2.06
C ALA A 228 -11.67 19.01 -1.95
N ASP A 229 -12.51 18.99 -2.99
CA ASP A 229 -13.80 19.67 -2.97
C ASP A 229 -14.82 18.91 -2.11
N LEU A 230 -14.83 17.57 -2.19
CA LEU A 230 -15.68 16.72 -1.37
C LEU A 230 -15.40 16.90 0.12
N ARG A 231 -14.13 17.00 0.55
CA ARG A 231 -13.80 17.30 1.96
C ARG A 231 -14.15 18.71 2.40
N ARG A 232 -14.16 19.68 1.46
CA ARG A 232 -14.59 21.05 1.77
C ARG A 232 -16.09 21.08 2.07
N GLU A 233 -16.86 20.23 1.40
CA GLU A 233 -18.32 20.13 1.56
C GLU A 233 -18.73 19.20 2.71
N TYR A 234 -18.03 18.07 2.85
CA TYR A 234 -18.30 17.00 3.79
C TYR A 234 -17.05 16.67 4.63
N PRO A 235 -16.60 17.60 5.49
CA PRO A 235 -15.33 17.48 6.22
C PRO A 235 -15.26 16.27 7.16
N THR A 236 -16.42 15.74 7.57
CA THR A 236 -16.55 14.64 8.53
C THR A 236 -16.76 13.27 7.90
N ASP A 237 -17.13 13.22 6.62
CA ASP A 237 -17.68 11.99 6.03
C ASP A 237 -16.61 11.14 5.36
N ILE A 238 -15.43 11.71 5.11
CA ILE A 238 -14.33 11.07 4.40
C ILE A 238 -13.08 11.11 5.28
N CYS A 239 -12.50 9.93 5.54
CA CYS A 239 -11.26 9.81 6.31
C CYS A 239 -10.10 10.61 5.68
N PRO A 240 -9.10 11.09 6.45
CA PRO A 240 -7.98 11.89 5.93
C PRO A 240 -7.08 11.18 4.91
N GLU A 241 -7.03 9.85 4.94
CA GLU A 241 -6.32 9.04 3.96
C GLU A 241 -7.20 7.86 3.51
N PRO A 242 -8.05 8.06 2.49
CA PRO A 242 -8.78 6.98 1.86
C PRO A 242 -7.80 6.00 1.23
N ILE A 243 -8.12 4.72 1.35
CA ILE A 243 -7.30 3.63 0.82
C ILE A 243 -7.84 3.09 -0.49
N GLY A 244 -9.06 3.48 -0.88
CA GLY A 244 -9.70 3.09 -2.13
C GLY A 244 -10.77 4.10 -2.56
N ILE A 245 -11.11 4.09 -3.85
CA ILE A 245 -12.21 4.87 -4.41
C ILE A 245 -12.97 3.99 -5.39
N GLU A 246 -14.29 4.06 -5.33
CA GLU A 246 -15.19 3.50 -6.32
C GLU A 246 -15.91 4.65 -7.03
N ALA A 247 -16.06 4.53 -8.35
CA ALA A 247 -16.84 5.46 -9.16
C ALA A 247 -17.84 4.67 -10.02
N GLN A 248 -19.06 5.17 -10.09
CA GLN A 248 -20.10 4.66 -10.96
C GLN A 248 -20.95 5.81 -11.46
N THR A 249 -21.67 5.61 -12.56
CA THR A 249 -22.66 6.60 -12.96
C THR A 249 -23.74 6.75 -11.89
N VAL A 250 -24.49 7.86 -11.90
CA VAL A 250 -25.63 8.03 -10.99
C VAL A 250 -26.62 6.85 -11.10
N GLU A 251 -26.81 6.32 -12.31
CA GLU A 251 -27.60 5.13 -12.66
C GLU A 251 -26.97 3.78 -12.24
N GLY A 252 -25.73 3.78 -11.74
CA GLY A 252 -25.07 2.60 -11.17
C GLY A 252 -24.22 1.77 -12.14
N THR A 253 -23.89 2.30 -13.31
CA THR A 253 -22.92 1.64 -14.21
C THR A 253 -21.50 1.88 -13.69
N PRO A 254 -20.70 0.83 -13.41
CA PRO A 254 -19.31 1.02 -12.97
C PRO A 254 -18.52 1.85 -13.96
N ALA A 255 -17.71 2.80 -13.48
CA ALA A 255 -16.98 3.74 -14.34
C ALA A 255 -16.09 3.01 -15.36
N SER A 256 -15.43 1.92 -14.95
CA SER A 256 -14.60 1.07 -15.81
C SER A 256 -15.34 0.46 -17.00
N SER A 257 -16.66 0.27 -16.92
CA SER A 257 -17.47 -0.30 -18.00
C SER A 257 -18.01 0.73 -18.99
N THR A 258 -17.81 2.02 -18.73
CA THR A 258 -18.37 3.10 -19.57
C THR A 258 -17.52 3.41 -20.81
N GLY A 259 -16.23 3.05 -20.79
CA GLY A 259 -15.26 3.40 -21.83
C GLY A 259 -14.88 4.89 -21.88
N GLN A 260 -15.21 5.67 -20.84
CA GLN A 260 -14.78 7.06 -20.68
C GLN A 260 -13.37 7.16 -20.08
N ILE A 261 -12.70 8.29 -20.33
CA ILE A 261 -11.35 8.57 -19.84
C ILE A 261 -11.46 9.40 -18.56
N PHE A 262 -10.77 8.98 -17.49
CA PHE A 262 -10.81 9.62 -16.18
C PHE A 262 -9.43 10.07 -15.71
N HIS A 263 -9.30 11.33 -15.33
CA HIS A 263 -8.07 11.92 -14.85
C HIS A 263 -8.36 13.07 -13.85
N PRO A 264 -8.16 12.87 -12.54
CA PRO A 264 -7.71 11.66 -11.85
C PRO A 264 -8.82 10.60 -11.64
N PHE A 265 -8.43 9.37 -11.27
CA PHE A 265 -9.31 8.35 -10.68
C PHE A 265 -8.51 7.55 -9.64
N ASN A 266 -8.36 8.10 -8.44
CA ASN A 266 -7.58 7.49 -7.36
C ASN A 266 -8.01 8.04 -5.98
N PRO A 267 -7.73 7.34 -4.86
CA PRO A 267 -8.21 7.76 -3.54
C PRO A 267 -7.53 9.01 -2.97
N LYS A 268 -6.43 9.50 -3.56
CA LYS A 268 -5.70 10.69 -3.09
C LYS A 268 -6.23 11.98 -3.69
N GLU A 269 -6.66 11.93 -4.95
CA GLU A 269 -7.12 13.10 -5.69
C GLU A 269 -8.64 13.09 -5.95
N GLY A 270 -9.27 11.91 -5.90
CA GLY A 270 -10.69 11.72 -6.20
C GLY A 270 -10.90 11.20 -7.62
N PHE A 271 -11.97 11.68 -8.25
CA PHE A 271 -12.37 11.29 -9.60
C PHE A 271 -12.66 12.53 -10.44
N ALA A 272 -12.29 12.50 -11.72
CA ALA A 272 -12.73 13.50 -12.68
C ALA A 272 -12.87 12.90 -14.09
N CYS A 273 -13.94 13.30 -14.75
CA CYS A 273 -14.15 13.15 -16.17
C CYS A 273 -14.10 14.53 -16.83
N VAL A 274 -13.25 14.71 -17.85
CA VAL A 274 -13.14 15.99 -18.57
C VAL A 274 -13.80 15.87 -19.95
N ASN A 275 -14.79 16.73 -20.24
CA ASN A 275 -15.60 16.68 -21.48
C ASN A 275 -14.74 16.67 -22.76
N LYS A 276 -13.66 17.46 -22.78
CA LYS A 276 -12.75 17.59 -23.93
C LYS A 276 -11.91 16.36 -24.23
N GLU A 277 -11.72 15.49 -23.24
CA GLU A 277 -10.92 14.26 -23.36
C GLU A 277 -11.78 13.08 -23.84
N GLN A 278 -13.10 13.24 -23.86
CA GLN A 278 -14.02 12.16 -24.23
C GLN A 278 -14.21 12.08 -25.75
N TYR A 279 -14.25 10.84 -26.27
CA TYR A 279 -14.51 10.58 -27.70
C TYR A 279 -15.86 11.16 -28.16
N LYS A 280 -16.89 11.06 -27.32
CA LYS A 280 -18.25 11.60 -27.59
C LYS A 280 -18.45 13.04 -27.10
N ARG A 281 -17.39 13.71 -26.62
CA ARG A 281 -17.37 15.10 -26.12
C ARG A 281 -18.29 15.41 -24.92
N SER A 282 -18.76 14.41 -24.19
CA SER A 282 -19.54 14.61 -22.96
C SER A 282 -19.22 13.52 -21.94
N CYS A 283 -18.99 13.92 -20.71
CA CYS A 283 -18.99 13.06 -19.55
C CYS A 283 -20.41 12.57 -19.26
N LEU A 284 -20.51 11.32 -18.81
CA LEU A 284 -21.65 10.87 -18.04
C LEU A 284 -21.59 11.49 -16.65
N ASP A 285 -22.68 11.33 -15.92
CA ASP A 285 -22.85 11.82 -14.55
C ASP A 285 -22.44 10.72 -13.57
N TYR A 286 -21.47 11.01 -12.70
CA TYR A 286 -20.78 10.06 -11.83
C TYR A 286 -20.91 10.45 -10.36
N LYS A 287 -20.88 9.41 -9.54
CA LYS A 287 -20.76 9.52 -8.09
C LYS A 287 -19.66 8.63 -7.59
N VAL A 288 -19.00 9.05 -6.51
CA VAL A 288 -17.90 8.33 -5.89
C VAL A 288 -18.19 7.93 -4.45
N ARG A 289 -17.54 6.88 -3.98
CA ARG A 289 -17.40 6.59 -2.56
C ARG A 289 -15.99 6.16 -2.25
N PHE A 290 -15.56 6.42 -1.03
CA PHE A 290 -14.21 6.14 -0.58
C PHE A 290 -14.20 4.93 0.35
N THR A 291 -13.15 4.14 0.27
CA THR A 291 -12.84 3.11 1.25
C THR A 291 -11.96 3.73 2.33
N CYS A 292 -12.40 3.63 3.58
CA CYS A 292 -11.71 4.13 4.75
C CYS A 292 -11.33 2.98 5.70
N PRO A 293 -10.29 3.17 6.53
CA PRO A 293 -10.04 2.30 7.67
C PRO A 293 -11.26 2.21 8.60
N SER A 294 -11.64 1.02 9.08
CA SER A 294 -12.86 0.82 9.88
C SER A 294 -12.83 1.52 11.23
N ASN A 295 -11.64 1.79 11.77
CA ASN A 295 -11.49 2.57 13.01
C ASN A 295 -12.01 4.01 12.84
N PHE A 296 -12.01 4.54 11.61
CA PHE A 296 -12.64 5.82 11.28
C PHE A 296 -14.17 5.70 11.35
N CYS A 297 -14.77 4.71 10.69
CA CYS A 297 -16.23 4.57 10.66
C CYS A 297 -16.86 4.08 11.97
N SER A 298 -16.09 3.35 12.79
CA SER A 298 -16.47 3.01 14.17
C SER A 298 -16.04 4.07 15.18
N GLY A 299 -15.37 5.12 14.72
CA GLY A 299 -14.91 6.22 15.55
C GLY A 299 -16.04 7.13 16.03
N CYS A 300 -15.71 7.96 17.00
CA CYS A 300 -16.59 9.02 17.49
C CYS A 300 -15.83 10.34 17.45
N MET A 301 -16.58 11.43 17.39
CA MET A 301 -16.02 12.76 17.52
C MET A 301 -15.94 13.14 18.99
N THR A 302 -14.88 13.86 19.37
CA THR A 302 -14.78 14.50 20.68
C THR A 302 -15.84 15.60 20.84
N GLN A 303 -15.88 16.31 21.95
CA GLN A 303 -16.52 17.64 21.97
C GLN A 303 -15.72 18.64 21.12
N TRP A 304 -16.30 19.80 20.81
CA TRP A 304 -15.57 20.94 20.24
C TRP A 304 -14.69 21.57 21.32
N PHE A 305 -13.48 21.98 20.93
CA PHE A 305 -12.51 22.69 21.74
C PHE A 305 -12.19 24.04 21.08
N ASP A 306 -12.14 25.06 21.90
CA ASP A 306 -11.83 26.45 21.56
C ASP A 306 -11.05 26.98 22.77
N ARG A 307 -9.74 27.08 22.63
CA ARG A 307 -8.80 27.43 23.68
C ARG A 307 -8.22 28.83 23.46
N ASP A 308 -8.01 29.22 22.22
CA ASP A 308 -7.31 30.45 21.85
C ASP A 308 -8.06 31.20 20.75
N GLY A 309 -8.52 32.42 21.07
CA GLY A 309 -9.18 33.26 20.07
C GLY A 309 -8.19 34.02 19.17
N PRO A 310 -8.67 34.73 18.12
CA PRO A 310 -7.85 35.30 17.04
C PRO A 310 -6.98 36.51 17.42
N SER A 311 -6.94 36.85 18.72
CA SER A 311 -6.22 38.02 19.23
C SER A 311 -4.71 37.85 19.16
N GLY A 312 -3.97 38.96 19.16
CA GLY A 312 -2.50 38.89 19.10
C GLY A 312 -1.99 38.31 17.77
N ARG A 313 -1.34 37.14 17.82
CA ARG A 313 -0.63 36.56 16.67
C ARG A 313 -1.48 35.66 15.77
N GLY A 314 -2.67 35.28 16.20
CA GLY A 314 -3.52 34.34 15.47
C GLY A 314 -4.42 33.58 16.42
N ASP A 315 -4.91 32.44 15.96
CA ASP A 315 -5.75 31.49 16.69
C ASP A 315 -5.07 30.11 16.62
N TYR A 316 -4.85 29.50 17.79
CA TYR A 316 -4.01 28.31 17.95
C TYR A 316 -4.66 27.19 18.78
N GLU A 317 -5.32 26.28 18.08
CA GLU A 317 -5.91 25.05 18.60
C GLU A 317 -4.97 23.83 18.50
N LEU A 318 -3.78 23.96 19.11
CA LEU A 318 -2.73 22.93 19.06
C LEU A 318 -3.05 21.73 19.97
N LEU A 319 -2.91 20.51 19.45
CA LEU A 319 -3.29 19.27 20.13
C LEU A 319 -2.57 19.06 21.47
N SER A 320 -1.28 19.42 21.56
CA SER A 320 -0.49 19.29 22.79
C SER A 320 -1.05 20.16 23.93
N ASN A 321 -1.47 21.36 23.60
CA ASN A 321 -2.06 22.30 24.55
C ASN A 321 -3.45 21.83 24.97
N LEU A 322 -4.28 21.43 24.00
CA LEU A 322 -5.62 20.90 24.25
C LEU A 322 -5.60 19.66 25.14
N ARG A 323 -4.66 18.73 24.94
CA ARG A 323 -4.51 17.56 25.82
C ARG A 323 -4.09 17.91 27.24
N SER A 324 -3.29 18.96 27.40
CA SER A 324 -2.84 19.42 28.71
C SER A 324 -4.00 20.05 29.50
N GLU A 325 -4.88 20.78 28.80
CA GLU A 325 -6.03 21.47 29.38
C GLU A 325 -7.24 20.55 29.59
N TYR A 326 -7.42 19.56 28.71
CA TYR A 326 -8.51 18.58 28.76
C TYR A 326 -8.00 17.12 28.84
N PRO A 327 -7.41 16.70 29.97
CA PRO A 327 -6.84 15.36 30.13
C PRO A 327 -7.88 14.26 29.86
N GLY A 328 -7.53 13.30 29.01
CA GLY A 328 -8.38 12.15 28.68
C GLY A 328 -9.60 12.46 27.81
N LYS A 329 -9.77 13.72 27.35
CA LYS A 329 -10.89 14.09 26.46
C LYS A 329 -10.58 13.94 24.97
N ILE A 330 -9.32 13.69 24.63
CA ILE A 330 -8.84 13.47 23.27
C ILE A 330 -8.00 12.20 23.30
N CYS A 331 -8.28 11.26 22.39
CA CYS A 331 -7.53 10.02 22.22
C CYS A 331 -6.04 10.29 21.93
N ALA A 332 -5.19 9.29 22.21
CA ALA A 332 -3.74 9.37 22.01
C ALA A 332 -3.32 9.52 20.54
N GLU A 333 -4.11 8.98 19.61
CA GLU A 333 -3.89 9.07 18.16
C GLU A 333 -5.21 9.45 17.47
N PRO A 334 -5.49 10.76 17.30
CA PRO A 334 -6.66 11.21 16.56
C PRO A 334 -6.57 10.80 15.10
N LEU A 335 -7.70 10.34 14.55
CA LEU A 335 -7.82 9.87 13.18
C LEU A 335 -8.10 11.00 12.19
N ALA A 336 -8.75 12.07 12.63
CA ALA A 336 -9.09 13.25 11.81
C ALA A 336 -9.29 14.48 12.69
N ILE A 337 -9.23 15.67 12.07
CA ILE A 337 -9.55 16.95 12.68
C ILE A 337 -10.61 17.68 11.85
N ASN A 338 -11.62 18.18 12.54
CA ASN A 338 -12.62 19.09 11.99
C ASN A 338 -12.38 20.47 12.56
N VAL A 339 -12.42 21.48 11.71
CA VAL A 339 -12.21 22.88 12.11
C VAL A 339 -13.29 23.75 11.50
N GLN A 340 -13.89 24.60 12.32
CA GLN A 340 -14.89 25.57 11.89
C GLN A 340 -14.78 26.84 12.71
N THR A 341 -15.31 27.95 12.19
CA THR A 341 -15.48 29.16 12.98
C THR A 341 -16.51 28.94 14.09
N LEU A 342 -16.57 29.82 15.08
CA LEU A 342 -17.61 29.77 16.12
C LEU A 342 -19.04 29.86 15.55
N ASP A 343 -19.22 30.55 14.43
CA ASP A 343 -20.48 30.62 13.68
C ASP A 343 -20.78 29.36 12.84
N GLY A 344 -19.93 28.33 12.92
CA GLY A 344 -20.13 27.05 12.25
C GLY A 344 -19.72 27.03 10.76
N ILE A 345 -18.92 27.99 10.31
CA ILE A 345 -18.42 27.99 8.93
C ILE A 345 -17.21 27.04 8.86
N PRO A 346 -17.23 25.99 8.03
CA PRO A 346 -16.07 25.11 7.86
C PRO A 346 -14.82 25.92 7.49
N ALA A 347 -13.69 25.63 8.13
CA ALA A 347 -12.48 26.44 8.00
C ALA A 347 -12.03 26.57 6.53
N LEU A 348 -12.10 25.47 5.76
CA LEU A 348 -11.76 25.44 4.34
C LEU A 348 -12.69 26.30 3.44
N LYS A 349 -13.84 26.76 3.93
CA LYS A 349 -14.74 27.69 3.22
C LYS A 349 -14.46 29.16 3.52
N THR A 350 -13.63 29.48 4.53
CA THR A 350 -13.33 30.87 4.91
C THR A 350 -12.37 31.58 3.94
N GLY A 351 -11.57 30.82 3.18
CA GLY A 351 -10.51 31.35 2.33
C GLY A 351 -9.29 31.88 3.09
N GLN A 352 -9.18 31.59 4.39
CA GLN A 352 -7.99 31.87 5.20
C GLN A 352 -6.90 30.83 4.98
N LYS A 353 -5.65 31.22 5.23
CA LYS A 353 -4.50 30.34 5.15
C LYS A 353 -4.21 29.75 6.53
N PHE A 354 -4.01 28.44 6.62
CA PHE A 354 -3.72 27.75 7.87
C PHE A 354 -2.28 27.28 7.88
N SER A 355 -1.55 27.58 8.95
CA SER A 355 -0.17 27.14 9.16
C SER A 355 -0.13 25.68 9.62
N VAL A 356 -1.17 25.23 10.34
CA VAL A 356 -1.34 23.85 10.81
C VAL A 356 -2.80 23.46 10.60
N TYR A 357 -3.03 22.28 10.01
CA TYR A 357 -4.36 21.71 9.79
C TYR A 357 -4.21 20.19 9.66
N ASP A 358 -4.03 19.49 10.77
CA ASP A 358 -3.89 18.03 10.77
C ASP A 358 -4.19 17.44 12.16
N PRO A 359 -4.62 16.17 12.24
CA PRO A 359 -5.01 15.55 13.51
C PRO A 359 -3.86 15.30 14.49
N THR A 360 -2.60 15.38 14.05
CA THR A 360 -1.42 15.07 14.89
C THR A 360 -0.87 16.32 15.59
N GLN A 361 -0.98 17.48 14.94
CA GLN A 361 -0.52 18.76 15.49
C GLN A 361 -1.67 19.64 15.99
N GLY A 362 -2.87 19.52 15.41
CA GLY A 362 -4.04 20.35 15.72
C GLY A 362 -4.33 21.36 14.61
N PHE A 363 -4.61 22.61 14.99
CA PHE A 363 -4.89 23.69 14.05
C PHE A 363 -4.18 24.98 14.45
N ALA A 364 -3.77 25.76 13.46
CA ALA A 364 -3.24 27.10 13.68
C ALA A 364 -3.55 28.01 12.49
N CYS A 365 -4.20 29.13 12.77
CA CYS A 365 -4.29 30.29 11.88
C CYS A 365 -3.35 31.38 12.39
N VAL A 366 -2.47 31.90 11.53
CA VAL A 366 -1.52 32.97 11.90
C VAL A 366 -1.94 34.27 11.21
N ASN A 367 -2.09 35.36 11.98
CA ASN A 367 -2.56 36.66 11.48
C ASN A 367 -1.65 37.21 10.36
N ASP A 368 -0.33 37.12 10.53
CA ASP A 368 0.66 37.63 9.57
C ASP A 368 0.70 36.84 8.25
N GLU A 369 0.09 35.65 8.21
CA GLU A 369 0.00 34.83 6.99
C GLU A 369 -1.26 35.11 6.17
N GLN A 370 -2.18 35.93 6.69
CA GLN A 370 -3.40 36.29 5.99
C GLN A 370 -3.18 37.43 4.99
N LYS A 371 -4.18 37.65 4.12
CA LYS A 371 -4.17 38.78 3.19
C LYS A 371 -4.08 40.11 3.96
N PRO A 372 -3.40 41.15 3.42
CA PRO A 372 -3.26 42.44 4.09
C PRO A 372 -4.59 42.99 4.62
N GLY A 373 -4.62 43.35 5.90
CA GLY A 373 -5.82 43.88 6.56
C GLY A 373 -6.84 42.83 7.01
N ARG A 374 -6.53 41.53 6.94
CA ARG A 374 -7.34 40.46 7.53
C ARG A 374 -6.62 39.80 8.69
N SER A 375 -7.35 39.51 9.77
CA SER A 375 -6.93 38.63 10.86
C SER A 375 -7.63 37.29 10.74
N CYS A 376 -7.14 36.29 11.47
CA CYS A 376 -7.81 35.02 11.68
C CYS A 376 -9.25 35.22 12.18
N HIS A 377 -10.14 34.35 11.74
CA HIS A 377 -11.41 34.13 12.42
C HIS A 377 -11.15 33.38 13.72
N ASP A 378 -12.19 33.33 14.56
CA ASP A 378 -12.22 32.55 15.79
C ASP A 378 -12.70 31.13 15.47
N TYR A 379 -11.85 30.14 15.69
CA TYR A 379 -11.98 28.76 15.29
C TYR A 379 -12.09 27.84 16.50
N ARG A 380 -12.77 26.73 16.27
CA ARG A 380 -12.84 25.61 17.20
C ARG A 380 -12.55 24.32 16.47
N VAL A 381 -11.96 23.37 17.18
CA VAL A 381 -11.56 22.07 16.65
C VAL A 381 -12.29 20.92 17.32
N GLN A 382 -12.47 19.83 16.59
CA GLN A 382 -12.98 18.58 17.10
C GLN A 382 -12.20 17.44 16.44
N PHE A 383 -11.91 16.38 17.19
CA PHE A 383 -11.10 15.27 16.72
C PHE A 383 -11.97 14.03 16.53
N THR A 384 -11.71 13.26 15.47
CA THR A 384 -12.25 11.90 15.34
C THR A 384 -11.31 10.94 16.07
N CYS A 385 -11.84 10.17 17.01
CA CYS A 385 -11.11 9.17 17.77
C CYS A 385 -11.56 7.75 17.38
N PRO A 386 -10.69 6.74 17.51
CA PRO A 386 -11.06 5.35 17.19
C PRO A 386 -12.15 4.85 18.12
N GLY A 387 -12.97 3.91 17.66
CA GLY A 387 -14.09 3.37 18.44
C GLY A 387 -13.71 2.80 19.83
N SER A 388 -12.47 2.34 19.99
CA SER A 388 -11.93 1.90 21.29
C SER A 388 -11.87 3.02 22.33
N PHE A 389 -11.62 4.26 21.91
CA PHE A 389 -11.68 5.43 22.79
C PHE A 389 -13.12 5.78 23.16
N CYS A 390 -14.05 5.58 22.23
CA CYS A 390 -15.46 5.95 22.37
C CYS A 390 -16.24 5.03 23.31
N SER A 391 -15.71 3.83 23.56
CA SER A 391 -16.34 2.81 24.39
C SER A 391 -15.93 2.89 25.87
N GLY A 392 -15.06 3.83 26.25
CA GLY A 392 -14.57 4.09 27.61
C GLY A 392 -14.83 5.52 28.03
#